data_AF-A0A848BQT2-F1
#
_entry.id   AF-A0A848BQT2-F1
#
_cell.length_a   1.000
_cell.length_b   1.000
_cell.length_c   1.000
_cell.angle_alpha   90.00
_cell.angle_beta   90.00
_cell.angle_gamma   90.00
#
_symmetry.space_group_name_H-M   'P 1'
#
loop_
_entity.id
_entity.type
_entity.pdbx_description
1 polymer ?
#
loop_
_entity_poly.entity_id
_entity_poly.type
_entity_poly.pdbx_seq_one_letter_code
_entity_poly.pdbx_strand_id
1 'polypeptide(L)' 'MVRRQDDVDSGDVAIVLVNGDEATIKQIKKVDGGIMLYGFNPDVYEPHFYSNQQIEELPVRILGKVIESRRSW' A
#
# COMPACT_ATOMS: atom_id res chain seq x y z
N MET A 1 12.81 -1.11 9.07
CA MET A 1 11.92 -0.68 10.17
C MET A 1 10.54 -0.32 9.62
N VAL A 2 9.49 -0.82 10.26
CA VAL A 2 8.09 -0.50 9.94
C VAL A 2 7.48 0.16 11.18
N ARG A 3 6.77 1.28 11.00
CA ARG A 3 5.95 1.89 12.04
C ARG A 3 4.51 1.43 11.85
N ARG A 4 3.95 0.73 12.84
CA ARG A 4 2.55 0.29 12.78
C ARG A 4 1.63 1.53 12.88
N GLN A 5 0.83 1.72 11.85
CA GLN A 5 -0.16 2.79 11.70
C GLN A 5 -1.15 2.35 10.62
N ASP A 6 -2.37 2.86 10.71
CA ASP A 6 -3.52 2.53 9.86
C ASP A 6 -3.69 3.48 8.65
N ASP A 7 -2.89 4.53 8.58
CA ASP A 7 -2.86 5.46 7.45
C ASP A 7 -1.42 5.88 7.11
N VAL A 8 -1.19 6.39 5.89
CA VAL A 8 0.09 6.95 5.44
C VAL A 8 -0.12 8.17 4.54
N ASP A 9 0.91 8.98 4.33
CA ASP A 9 0.82 10.12 3.42
C ASP A 9 0.94 9.68 1.96
N SER A 10 0.45 10.51 1.03
CA SER A 10 0.64 10.25 -0.39
C SER A 10 2.13 10.32 -0.75
N GLY A 11 2.63 9.29 -1.44
CA GLY A 11 4.05 9.08 -1.75
C GLY A 11 4.76 8.12 -0.79
N ASP A 12 4.18 7.81 0.36
CA ASP A 12 4.76 6.88 1.33
C ASP A 12 4.75 5.44 0.83
N VAL A 13 5.70 4.66 1.34
CA VAL A 13 5.74 3.21 1.18
C VAL A 13 5.08 2.56 2.38
N ALA A 14 4.14 1.67 2.14
CA ALA A 14 3.38 1.00 3.18
C ALA A 14 3.28 -0.50 2.93
N ILE A 15 3.06 -1.23 4.02
CA ILE A 15 2.55 -2.61 3.96
C ILE A 15 1.04 -2.53 3.81
N VAL A 16 0.54 -3.07 2.70
CA VAL A 16 -0.88 -3.06 2.32
C VAL A 16 -1.38 -4.50 2.29
N LEU A 17 -2.43 -4.77 3.06
CA LEU A 17 -3.20 -6.00 2.98
C LEU A 17 -4.35 -5.78 2.01
N VAL A 18 -4.44 -6.58 0.95
CA VAL A 18 -5.56 -6.54 0.00
C VAL A 18 -6.35 -7.84 0.13
N ASN A 19 -7.68 -7.73 0.21
CA ASN A 19 -8.59 -8.88 0.28
C ASN A 19 -8.36 -9.82 1.50
N GLY A 20 -7.74 -9.32 2.57
CA GLY A 20 -7.58 -10.07 3.83
C GLY A 20 -6.47 -11.11 3.89
N ASP A 21 -5.90 -11.52 2.75
CA ASP A 21 -4.99 -12.68 2.70
C ASP A 21 -3.54 -12.33 2.39
N GLU A 22 -3.28 -11.32 1.55
CA GLU A 22 -1.93 -11.03 1.05
C GLU A 22 -1.44 -9.62 1.47
N ALA A 23 -0.44 -9.60 2.36
CA ALA A 23 0.27 -8.38 2.73
C ALA A 23 1.41 -8.12 1.75
N THR A 24 1.35 -7.00 1.04
CA THR A 24 2.33 -6.59 0.03
C THR A 24 2.92 -5.22 0.35
N ILE A 25 4.12 -4.91 -0.16
CA ILE A 25 4.71 -3.58 -0.01
C ILE A 25 4.40 -2.78 -1.28
N LYS A 26 3.72 -1.63 -1.12
CA LYS A 26 3.34 -0.74 -2.21
C LYS A 26 3.65 0.71 -1.85
N GLN A 27 3.92 1.53 -2.87
CA GLN A 27 3.86 2.98 -2.70
C GLN A 27 2.40 3.44 -2.87
N ILE A 28 1.93 4.27 -1.95
CA ILE A 28 0.55 4.76 -1.92
C ILE A 28 0.51 6.14 -2.55
N LYS A 29 -0.44 6.37 -3.47
CA LYS A 29 -0.80 7.71 -3.91
C LYS A 29 -2.28 7.94 -3.65
N LYS A 30 -2.58 8.84 -2.72
CA LYS A 30 -3.94 9.30 -2.48
C LYS A 30 -4.35 10.24 -3.63
N VAL A 31 -5.54 10.02 -4.17
CA VAL A 31 -6.17 10.83 -5.21
C VAL A 31 -7.60 11.13 -4.79
N ASP A 32 -8.28 12.04 -5.49
CA ASP A 32 -9.69 12.25 -5.23
C ASP A 32 -10.48 10.96 -5.53
N GLY A 33 -11.30 10.53 -4.58
CA GLY A 33 -12.12 9.30 -4.68
C GLY A 33 -11.41 7.97 -4.43
N GLY A 34 -10.12 7.92 -4.06
CA GLY A 34 -9.46 6.65 -3.74
C GLY A 34 -7.93 6.69 -3.58
N ILE A 35 -7.31 5.53 -3.76
CA ILE A 35 -5.85 5.36 -3.71
C ILE A 35 -5.33 4.59 -4.94
N MET A 36 -4.14 4.95 -5.39
CA MET A 36 -3.35 4.16 -6.33
C MET A 36 -2.26 3.41 -5.56
N LEU A 37 -2.10 2.13 -5.86
CA LEU A 37 -1.01 1.29 -5.34
C LEU A 37 0.01 1.05 -6.46
N TYR A 38 1.25 1.44 -6.21
CA TYR A 38 2.37 1.18 -7.12
C TYR A 38 3.22 0.04 -6.58
N GLY A 39 3.44 -0.98 -7.41
CA GLY A 39 4.40 -2.05 -7.13
C GLY A 39 5.85 -1.60 -7.36
N PHE A 40 6.79 -2.19 -6.62
CA PHE A 40 8.22 -1.97 -6.84
C PHE A 40 8.79 -2.76 -8.02
N ASN A 41 8.01 -3.69 -8.58
CA ASN A 41 8.29 -4.38 -9.81
C ASN A 41 7.07 -4.24 -10.74
N PRO A 42 7.01 -3.19 -11.58
CA PRO A 42 5.83 -2.88 -12.38
C PRO A 42 5.53 -3.93 -13.46
N ASP A 43 6.53 -4.68 -13.92
CA ASP A 43 6.35 -5.77 -14.89
C ASP A 43 5.57 -6.96 -14.30
N VAL A 44 5.55 -7.08 -12.96
CA VAL A 44 4.84 -8.13 -12.22
C VAL A 44 3.53 -7.62 -11.63
N TYR A 45 3.47 -6.33 -11.31
CA TYR A 45 2.26 -5.71 -10.77
C TYR A 45 2.11 -4.28 -11.29
N GLU A 46 1.21 -4.11 -12.25
CA GLU A 46 0.85 -2.81 -12.77
C GLU A 46 0.20 -1.93 -11.69
N PRO A 47 0.37 -0.60 -11.76
CA PRO A 47 -0.30 0.31 -10.85
C PRO A 47 -1.81 0.05 -10.81
N HIS A 48 -2.36 -0.13 -9.62
CA HIS A 48 -3.78 -0.46 -9.44
C HIS A 48 -4.51 0.63 -8.68
N PHE A 49 -5.70 1.01 -9.15
CA PHE A 49 -6.58 1.96 -8.49
C PHE A 49 -7.61 1.23 -7.63
N TYR A 50 -7.80 1.70 -6.40
CA TYR A 50 -8.92 1.32 -5.53
C TYR A 50 -9.71 2.58 -5.18
N SER A 51 -11.01 2.58 -5.51
CA SER A 51 -11.93 3.62 -5.06
C SER A 51 -12.21 3.49 -3.56
N ASN A 52 -12.73 4.56 -2.95
CA ASN A 52 -13.15 4.51 -1.53
C ASN A 52 -14.14 3.38 -1.25
N GLN A 53 -15.09 3.14 -2.16
CA GLN A 53 -16.03 2.02 -2.05
C GLN A 53 -15.30 0.67 -2.10
N GLN A 54 -14.36 0.50 -3.04
CA GLN A 54 -13.58 -0.74 -3.14
C GLN A 54 -12.69 -0.97 -1.93
N ILE A 55 -12.15 0.08 -1.29
CA ILE A 55 -11.36 -0.05 -0.05
C ILE A 55 -12.20 -0.63 1.09
N GLU A 56 -13.49 -0.28 1.14
CA GLU A 56 -14.44 -0.80 2.13
C GLU A 56 -14.89 -2.24 1.78
N GLU A 57 -15.22 -2.50 0.51
CA GLU A 57 -15.75 -3.79 0.04
C GLU A 57 -14.66 -4.87 -0.08
N LEU A 58 -13.52 -4.53 -0.68
CA LEU A 58 -12.29 -5.33 -0.68
C LEU A 58 -11.43 -4.75 0.42
N PRO A 59 -11.35 -5.35 1.63
CA PRO A 59 -10.70 -4.70 2.77
C PRO A 59 -9.22 -4.41 2.48
N VAL A 60 -8.93 -3.21 1.96
CA VAL A 60 -7.59 -2.72 1.65
C VAL A 60 -7.11 -1.97 2.87
N ARG A 61 -6.16 -2.55 3.59
CA ARG A 61 -5.72 -2.03 4.89
C ARG A 61 -4.24 -1.71 4.88
N ILE A 62 -3.91 -0.53 5.39
CA ILE A 62 -2.53 -0.21 5.75
C ILE A 62 -2.21 -0.89 7.07
N LEU A 63 -1.18 -1.73 7.09
CA LEU A 63 -0.66 -2.37 8.31
C LEU A 63 0.46 -1.55 8.96
N GLY A 64 1.14 -0.72 8.17
CA GLY A 64 2.15 0.20 8.67
C GLY A 64 2.95 0.88 7.57
N LYS A 65 3.62 1.97 7.96
CA LYS A 65 4.54 2.74 7.12
C LYS A 65 5.93 2.13 7.15
N VAL A 66 6.54 1.93 5.99
CA VAL A 66 7.95 1.52 5.87
C VAL A 66 8.81 2.77 6.06
N ILE A 67 9.60 2.80 7.14
CA ILE A 67 10.47 3.94 7.48
C ILE A 67 11.90 3.72 7.00
N GLU A 68 12.33 2.45 6.94
CA GLU A 68 13.70 2.12 6.53
C GLU A 68 13.72 0.69 5.96
N SER A 69 14.31 0.50 4.79
CA SER A 69 14.63 -0.82 4.26
C SER A 69 16.14 -1.03 4.36
N ARG A 70 16.58 -1.84 5.34
CA ARG A 70 18.00 -2.22 5.44
C ARG A 70 18.20 -3.52 4.67
N ARG A 71 19.01 -3.47 3.61
CA ARG A 71 19.66 -4.66 3.06
C ARG A 71 20.91 -4.91 3.90
N SER A 72 20.90 -5.94 4.73
CA SER A 72 22.16 -6.52 5.21
C SER A 72 22.68 -7.42 4.08
N TRP A 73 23.91 -7.15 3.65
CA TRP A 73 24.70 -8.06 2.83
C TRP A 73 25.27 -9.16 3.72
#